data_AF-A0A0D7A764-F1
#
_entry.id   AF-A0A0D7A764-F1
#
_cell.length_a   1.000
_cell.length_b   1.000
_cell.length_c   1.000
_cell.angle_alpha   90.00
_cell.angle_beta   90.00
_cell.angle_gamma   90.00
#
_symmetry.space_group_name_H-M   'P 1'
#
loop_
_entity.id
_entity.type
_entity.pdbx_description
1 polymer ?
#
loop_
_entity_poly.entity_id
_entity_poly.type
_entity_poly.pdbx_seq_one_letter_code
_entity_poly.pdbx_strand_id
1 'polypeptide(L)'
;TNLQNDALLHKLIHTKLLSGSLNPDLDMTPAQRRKALAGRILELQGSAKLGKGEKTVRQAERNKASKRVHEGLMRKQKQIRDNQLQEAKELGNYHPTLKRLFDGEEIIKQRKRDRGLKMGVGKFNGGMLKLSRDEIRMGQNGGTGMSSTGSRPGNKRRRK
;
A
#
# COMPACT_ATOMS: atom_id res chain seq x y z
N THR A 1 -8.44 21.33 -25.27
CA THR A 1 -9.86 20.93 -25.17
C THR A 1 -10.05 19.45 -25.45
N ASN A 2 -9.58 18.91 -26.59
CA ASN A 2 -9.76 17.49 -26.96
C ASN A 2 -9.20 16.49 -25.93
N LEU A 3 -7.99 16.72 -25.40
CA LEU A 3 -7.38 15.83 -24.39
C LEU A 3 -8.19 15.69 -23.10
N GLN A 4 -8.92 16.74 -22.70
CA GLN A 4 -9.79 16.68 -21.52
C GLN A 4 -11.04 15.88 -21.82
N ASN A 5 -11.61 16.04 -23.02
CA ASN A 5 -12.74 15.26 -23.50
C ASN A 5 -12.38 13.76 -23.63
N ASP A 6 -11.19 13.44 -24.13
CA ASP A 6 -10.69 12.07 -24.24
C ASP A 6 -10.46 11.44 -22.85
N ALA A 7 -9.91 12.22 -21.90
CA ALA A 7 -9.74 11.75 -20.53
C ALA A 7 -11.09 11.52 -19.81
N LEU A 8 -12.09 12.38 -20.06
CA LEU A 8 -13.44 12.20 -19.54
C LEU A 8 -14.12 11.00 -20.19
N LEU A 9 -14.02 10.85 -21.51
CA LEU A 9 -14.54 9.70 -22.25
C LEU A 9 -13.95 8.39 -21.73
N HIS A 10 -12.63 8.34 -21.55
CA HIS A 10 -11.93 7.18 -20.97
C HIS A 10 -12.46 6.83 -19.57
N LYS A 11 -12.67 7.82 -18.69
CA LYS A 11 -13.27 7.60 -17.36
C LYS A 11 -14.71 7.06 -17.45
N LEU A 12 -15.51 7.59 -18.37
CA LEU A 12 -16.91 7.18 -18.54
C LEU A 12 -17.02 5.75 -19.08
N ILE A 13 -16.19 5.38 -20.07
CA ILE A 13 -16.14 4.04 -20.64
C ILE A 13 -15.78 3.00 -19.55
N HIS A 14 -14.77 3.29 -18.74
CA HIS A 14 -14.30 2.33 -17.74
C HIS A 14 -15.15 2.25 -16.46
N THR A 15 -15.91 3.29 -16.14
CA THR A 15 -16.85 3.27 -14.99
C THR A 15 -18.21 2.67 -15.34
N LYS A 16 -18.56 2.58 -16.64
CA LYS A 16 -19.80 1.98 -17.16
C LYS A 16 -21.07 2.44 -16.43
N LEU A 17 -21.09 3.69 -15.96
CA LEU A 17 -22.25 4.25 -15.24
C LEU A 17 -23.39 4.65 -16.18
N LEU A 18 -23.06 4.99 -17.42
CA LEU A 18 -24.02 5.40 -18.46
C LEU A 18 -24.61 4.24 -19.26
N SER A 19 -23.94 3.08 -19.29
CA SER A 19 -24.52 1.83 -19.79
C SER A 19 -25.49 1.30 -18.72
N GLY A 20 -26.68 1.88 -18.72
CA GLY A 20 -27.69 1.79 -17.66
C GLY A 20 -27.81 0.40 -17.03
N SER A 21 -27.73 0.38 -15.70
CA SER A 21 -27.83 -0.81 -14.84
C SER A 21 -26.91 -1.96 -15.26
N LEU A 22 -25.71 -2.02 -14.67
CA LEU A 22 -24.99 -3.25 -14.32
C LEU A 22 -25.65 -4.50 -14.96
N ASN A 23 -25.17 -4.95 -16.14
CA ASN A 23 -25.86 -5.88 -17.05
C ASN A 23 -26.91 -6.72 -16.32
N PRO A 24 -28.22 -6.68 -16.68
CA PRO A 24 -29.23 -7.50 -16.01
C PRO A 24 -28.89 -9.00 -16.04
N ASP A 25 -28.05 -9.42 -16.99
CA ASP A 25 -27.48 -10.77 -17.10
C ASP A 25 -26.42 -11.11 -16.04
N LEU A 26 -25.93 -10.13 -15.28
CA LEU A 26 -25.16 -10.38 -14.08
C LEU A 26 -26.15 -10.62 -12.95
N ASP A 27 -26.29 -11.88 -12.53
CA ASP A 27 -27.07 -12.37 -11.38
C ASP A 27 -26.57 -11.78 -10.04
N MET A 28 -26.64 -10.45 -9.91
CA MET A 28 -26.22 -9.71 -8.74
C MET A 28 -27.40 -9.36 -7.87
N THR A 29 -27.22 -9.55 -6.57
CA THR A 29 -28.22 -9.14 -5.59
C THR A 29 -28.42 -7.62 -5.63
N PRO A 30 -29.63 -7.12 -5.31
CA PRO A 30 -29.89 -5.68 -5.25
C PRO A 30 -28.94 -4.91 -4.32
N ALA A 31 -28.50 -5.54 -3.23
CA ALA A 31 -27.52 -4.97 -2.31
C ALA A 31 -26.12 -4.81 -2.94
N GLN A 32 -25.66 -5.80 -3.70
CA GLN A 32 -24.40 -5.72 -4.44
C GLN A 32 -24.48 -4.66 -5.54
N ARG A 33 -25.60 -4.58 -6.25
CA ARG A 33 -25.84 -3.55 -7.29
C ARG A 33 -25.68 -2.14 -6.73
N ARG A 34 -26.30 -1.83 -5.58
CA ARG A 34 -26.17 -0.52 -4.93
C ARG A 34 -24.73 -0.18 -4.55
N LYS A 35 -23.97 -1.14 -4.03
CA LYS A 35 -22.56 -0.95 -3.64
C LYS A 35 -21.64 -0.78 -4.83
N ALA A 36 -21.88 -1.54 -5.91
CA ALA A 36 -21.16 -1.39 -7.16
C ALA A 36 -21.37 0.01 -7.75
N LEU A 37 -22.63 0.49 -7.81
CA LEU A 37 -22.94 1.84 -8.30
C LEU A 37 -22.30 2.93 -7.45
N ALA A 38 -22.43 2.86 -6.11
CA ALA A 38 -21.78 3.80 -5.21
C ALA A 38 -20.25 3.81 -5.40
N GLY A 39 -19.64 2.63 -5.60
CA GLY A 39 -18.22 2.50 -5.89
C GLY A 39 -17.81 3.18 -7.20
N ARG A 40 -18.60 3.03 -8.26
CA ARG A 40 -18.33 3.68 -9.56
C ARG A 40 -18.47 5.20 -9.50
N ILE A 41 -19.40 5.72 -8.71
CA ILE A 41 -19.54 7.16 -8.47
C ILE A 41 -18.27 7.71 -7.79
N LEU A 42 -17.74 7.00 -6.79
CA LEU A 42 -16.48 7.37 -6.13
C LEU A 42 -15.26 7.34 -7.08
N GLU A 43 -15.27 6.43 -8.06
CA GLU A 43 -14.24 6.37 -9.10
C GLU A 43 -14.31 7.57 -10.05
N LEU A 44 -15.52 8.00 -10.47
CA LEU A 44 -15.71 9.19 -11.29
C LEU A 44 -15.29 10.47 -10.56
N GLN A 45 -15.65 10.58 -9.27
CA GLN A 45 -15.24 11.70 -8.43
C GLN A 45 -13.71 11.77 -8.27
N GLY A 46 -12.99 10.66 -8.48
CA GLY A 46 -11.55 10.55 -8.28
C GLY A 46 -11.14 10.19 -6.85
N SER A 47 -12.10 9.92 -5.96
CA SER A 47 -11.87 9.49 -4.58
C SER A 47 -11.35 8.05 -4.47
N ALA A 48 -11.59 7.23 -5.50
CA ALA A 48 -11.10 5.85 -5.60
C ALA A 48 -10.42 5.60 -6.94
N LYS A 49 -9.44 4.68 -6.95
CA LYS A 49 -8.83 4.19 -8.20
C LYS A 49 -9.87 3.44 -9.02
N LEU A 50 -9.83 3.63 -10.33
CA LEU A 50 -10.69 2.94 -11.28
C LEU A 50 -10.70 1.42 -11.05
N GLY A 51 -11.89 0.83 -10.95
CA GLY A 51 -12.10 -0.59 -10.63
C GLY A 51 -11.92 -0.99 -9.16
N LYS A 52 -11.56 -0.07 -8.26
CA LYS A 52 -11.40 -0.34 -6.81
C LYS A 52 -12.47 0.33 -5.95
N GLY A 53 -13.39 1.10 -6.54
CA GLY A 53 -14.43 1.86 -5.86
C GLY A 53 -15.35 0.97 -5.02
N GLU A 54 -15.82 -0.16 -5.56
CA GLU A 54 -16.70 -1.05 -4.80
C GLU A 54 -16.00 -1.60 -3.53
N LYS A 55 -14.71 -1.96 -3.63
CA LYS A 55 -13.94 -2.42 -2.48
C LYS A 55 -13.84 -1.33 -1.41
N THR A 56 -13.67 -0.06 -1.81
CA THR A 56 -13.63 1.06 -0.87
C THR A 56 -14.95 1.26 -0.14
N VAL A 57 -16.10 1.15 -0.83
CA VAL A 57 -17.44 1.21 -0.20
C VAL A 57 -17.63 0.07 0.79
N ARG A 58 -17.35 -1.18 0.37
CA ARG A 58 -17.45 -2.35 1.26
C ARG A 58 -16.52 -2.22 2.48
N GLN A 59 -15.34 -1.63 2.31
CA GLN A 59 -14.41 -1.41 3.41
C GLN A 59 -14.92 -0.34 4.38
N ALA A 60 -15.48 0.77 3.88
CA ALA A 60 -16.10 1.79 4.70
C ALA A 60 -17.26 1.24 5.54
N GLU A 61 -18.11 0.39 4.96
CA GLU A 61 -19.17 -0.31 5.70
C GLU A 61 -18.61 -1.22 6.80
N ARG A 62 -17.57 -2.01 6.49
CA ARG A 62 -16.91 -2.89 7.46
C ARG A 62 -16.23 -2.14 8.59
N ASN A 63 -15.79 -0.91 8.35
CA ASN A 63 -15.17 -0.07 9.38
C ASN A 63 -16.21 0.49 10.37
N LYS A 64 -17.50 0.51 10.00
CA LYS A 64 -18.60 0.90 10.91
C LYS A 64 -18.96 -0.20 11.92
N ALA A 65 -18.57 -1.45 11.66
CA ALA A 65 -18.85 -2.57 12.54
C ALA A 65 -18.05 -2.49 13.85
N SER A 66 -18.57 -3.10 14.92
CA SER A 66 -17.85 -3.20 16.20
C SER A 66 -16.56 -4.02 16.06
N LYS A 67 -15.58 -3.77 16.93
CA LYS A 67 -14.25 -4.41 16.87
C LYS A 67 -14.33 -5.94 16.84
N ARG A 68 -15.17 -6.55 17.68
CA ARG A 68 -15.35 -8.01 17.75
C ARG A 68 -15.85 -8.59 16.42
N VAL A 69 -16.82 -7.93 15.79
CA VAL A 69 -17.37 -8.37 14.49
C VAL A 69 -16.34 -8.19 13.40
N HIS A 70 -15.65 -7.05 13.37
CA HIS A 70 -14.60 -6.75 12.41
C HIS A 70 -13.48 -7.80 12.47
N GLU A 71 -12.96 -8.10 13.66
CA GLU A 71 -11.95 -9.14 13.86
C GLU A 71 -12.45 -10.52 13.44
N GLY A 72 -13.69 -10.88 13.77
CA GLY A 72 -14.30 -12.14 13.35
C GLY A 72 -14.36 -12.28 11.82
N LEU A 73 -14.78 -11.22 11.12
CA LEU A 73 -14.81 -11.19 9.66
C LEU A 73 -13.41 -11.32 9.06
N MET A 74 -12.40 -10.63 9.62
CA MET A 74 -11.02 -10.72 9.15
C MET A 74 -10.42 -12.11 9.36
N ARG A 75 -10.67 -12.74 10.53
CA ARG A 75 -10.25 -14.12 10.81
C ARG A 75 -10.88 -15.12 9.83
N LYS A 76 -12.20 -15.02 9.58
CA LYS A 76 -12.89 -15.87 8.61
C LYS A 76 -12.37 -15.66 7.20
N GLN A 77 -12.12 -14.41 6.80
CA GLN A 77 -11.56 -14.12 5.48
C GLN A 77 -10.15 -14.68 5.31
N LYS A 78 -9.34 -14.70 6.37
CA LYS A 78 -8.02 -15.33 6.36
C LYS A 78 -8.15 -16.86 6.22
N GLN A 79 -9.02 -17.50 6.99
CA GLN A 79 -9.26 -18.94 6.91
C GLN A 79 -9.69 -19.37 5.50
N ILE A 80 -10.62 -18.64 4.87
CA ILE A 80 -11.04 -18.93 3.49
C ILE A 80 -9.85 -18.85 2.52
N ARG A 81 -8.97 -17.85 2.68
CA ARG A 81 -7.78 -17.71 1.83
C ARG A 81 -6.78 -18.85 2.06
N ASP A 82 -6.53 -19.22 3.31
CA ASP A 82 -5.61 -20.29 3.67
C ASP A 82 -6.10 -21.63 3.08
N ASN A 83 -7.40 -21.90 3.15
CA ASN A 83 -8.03 -23.10 2.55
C ASN A 83 -7.91 -23.09 1.02
N GLN A 84 -8.23 -21.97 0.35
CA GLN A 84 -8.07 -21.85 -1.11
C GLN A 84 -6.64 -22.07 -1.57
N LEU A 85 -5.66 -21.64 -0.76
CA LEU A 85 -4.25 -21.86 -1.04
C LEU A 85 -3.87 -23.34 -0.87
N GLN A 86 -4.41 -24.02 0.15
CA GLN A 86 -4.22 -25.46 0.35
C GLN A 86 -4.84 -26.26 -0.80
N GLU A 87 -6.10 -25.99 -1.16
CA GLU A 87 -6.78 -26.61 -2.30
C GLU A 87 -5.98 -26.40 -3.60
N ALA A 88 -5.49 -25.18 -3.85
CA ALA A 88 -4.67 -24.90 -5.03
C ALA A 88 -3.33 -25.66 -5.03
N LYS A 89 -2.75 -25.93 -3.86
CA LYS A 89 -1.54 -26.78 -3.74
C LYS A 89 -1.86 -28.24 -3.98
N GLU A 90 -2.94 -28.75 -3.40
CA GLU A 90 -3.39 -30.13 -3.57
C GLU A 90 -3.73 -30.45 -5.03
N LEU A 91 -4.38 -29.50 -5.72
CA LEU A 91 -4.70 -29.59 -7.14
C LEU A 91 -3.50 -29.35 -8.06
N GLY A 92 -2.33 -28.97 -7.52
CA GLY A 92 -1.13 -28.66 -8.31
C GLY A 92 -1.18 -27.32 -9.08
N ASN A 93 -2.20 -26.50 -8.86
CA ASN A 93 -2.37 -25.18 -9.49
C ASN A 93 -1.55 -24.06 -8.83
N TYR A 94 -0.88 -24.36 -7.71
CA TYR A 94 -0.02 -23.40 -7.02
C TYR A 94 1.39 -23.39 -7.60
N HIS A 95 1.82 -22.23 -8.11
CA HIS A 95 3.21 -21.98 -8.51
C HIS A 95 3.75 -20.72 -7.81
N PRO A 96 5.03 -20.69 -7.35
CA PRO A 96 5.61 -19.52 -6.67
C PRO A 96 5.51 -18.20 -7.44
N THR A 97 5.52 -18.24 -8.78
CA THR A 97 5.32 -17.04 -9.62
C THR A 97 3.88 -16.52 -9.58
N LEU A 98 2.91 -17.39 -9.31
CA LEU A 98 1.48 -17.08 -9.19
C LEU A 98 1.07 -16.75 -7.75
N LYS A 99 2.00 -16.78 -6.78
CA LYS A 99 1.76 -16.44 -5.37
C LYS A 99 1.00 -15.12 -5.21
N ARG A 100 1.28 -14.12 -6.05
CA ARG A 100 0.64 -12.79 -6.00
C ARG A 100 -0.87 -12.83 -6.25
N LEU A 101 -1.36 -13.83 -7.00
CA LEU A 101 -2.78 -14.03 -7.26
C LEU A 101 -3.49 -14.57 -6.01
N PHE A 102 -2.80 -15.39 -5.21
CA PHE A 102 -3.34 -16.01 -4.00
C PHE A 102 -3.17 -15.16 -2.73
N ASP A 103 -2.10 -14.37 -2.59
CA ASP A 103 -1.85 -13.52 -1.41
C ASP A 103 -2.85 -12.35 -1.27
N GLY A 104 -3.64 -12.08 -2.30
CA GLY A 104 -4.48 -10.89 -2.38
C GLY A 104 -3.65 -9.60 -2.43
N GLU A 105 -4.25 -8.49 -2.83
CA GLU A 105 -3.55 -7.20 -2.84
C GLU A 105 -3.43 -6.61 -1.42
N GLU A 106 -2.80 -7.33 -0.50
CA GLU A 106 -2.29 -6.72 0.73
C GLU A 106 -1.02 -5.97 0.37
N ILE A 107 -1.18 -4.70 -0.02
CA ILE A 107 -0.06 -3.76 -0.13
C ILE A 107 0.42 -3.51 1.30
N ILE A 108 1.26 -4.41 1.81
CA ILE A 108 2.04 -4.18 3.01
C ILE A 108 2.94 -3.00 2.67
N LYS A 109 2.49 -1.79 3.01
CA LYS A 109 3.34 -0.61 2.95
C LYS A 109 4.54 -0.92 3.84
N GLN A 110 5.70 -1.18 3.23
CA GLN A 110 6.93 -1.42 3.96
C GLN A 110 7.21 -0.17 4.80
N ARG A 111 6.83 -0.22 6.08
CA ARG A 111 7.16 0.85 7.02
C ARG A 111 8.67 0.82 7.17
N LYS A 112 9.32 1.95 6.87
CA LYS A 112 10.75 2.09 7.16
C LYS A 112 10.89 1.94 8.67
N ARG A 113 11.69 0.98 9.11
CA ARG A 113 12.01 0.80 10.52
C ARG A 113 12.61 2.09 11.06
N ASP A 114 12.04 2.56 12.17
CA ASP A 114 12.61 3.67 12.92
C ASP A 114 13.99 3.28 13.43
N ARG A 115 14.98 4.10 13.13
CA ARG A 115 16.40 3.80 13.42
C ARG A 115 16.81 4.17 14.85
N GLY A 116 15.84 4.51 15.71
CA GLY A 116 16.07 5.04 17.05
C GLY A 116 16.76 6.41 17.05
N LEU A 117 17.09 6.89 18.25
CA LEU A 117 17.91 8.08 18.46
C LEU A 117 19.34 7.78 17.99
N LYS A 118 19.85 8.58 17.05
CA LYS A 118 21.24 8.46 16.60
C LYS A 118 22.13 9.31 17.49
N MET A 119 23.23 8.75 17.96
CA MET A 119 24.30 9.51 18.60
C MET A 119 25.07 10.30 17.54
N GLY A 120 25.45 11.53 17.86
CA GLY A 120 26.09 12.48 16.93
C GLY A 120 27.60 12.28 16.72
N VAL A 121 28.20 11.23 17.27
CA VAL A 121 29.65 10.99 17.23
C VAL A 121 29.98 9.65 16.59
N GLY A 122 30.84 9.66 15.58
CA GLY A 122 31.42 8.46 14.99
C GLY A 122 30.43 7.50 14.34
N LYS A 123 30.96 6.35 13.91
CA LYS A 123 30.17 5.24 13.35
C LYS A 123 30.27 4.03 14.26
N PHE A 124 29.17 3.70 14.92
CA PHE A 124 29.06 2.45 15.67
C PHE A 124 28.78 1.28 14.71
N ASN A 125 29.66 0.28 14.69
CA ASN A 125 29.47 -0.93 13.89
C ASN A 125 30.01 -2.15 14.65
N GLY A 126 29.19 -3.19 14.80
CA GLY A 126 29.60 -4.47 15.39
C GLY A 126 30.12 -4.37 16.83
N GLY A 127 29.54 -3.50 17.67
CA GLY A 127 29.97 -3.32 19.06
C GLY A 127 31.12 -2.32 19.26
N MET A 128 31.73 -1.81 18.19
CA MET A 128 32.87 -0.89 18.24
C MET A 128 32.49 0.49 17.70
N LEU A 129 32.79 1.53 18.47
CA LEU A 129 32.69 2.92 18.04
C LEU A 129 33.93 3.30 17.23
N LYS A 130 33.75 3.60 15.94
CA LYS A 130 34.82 4.09 15.08
C LYS A 130 34.77 5.61 15.02
N LEU A 131 35.84 6.25 15.49
CA LEU A 131 36.03 7.70 15.45
C LEU A 131 37.05 8.06 14.37
N SER A 132 36.78 9.10 13.60
CA SER A 132 37.76 9.72 12.72
C SER A 132 38.72 10.62 13.51
N ARG A 133 39.92 10.87 12.97
CA ARG A 133 40.90 11.75 13.62
C ARG A 133 40.34 13.17 13.82
N ASP A 134 39.49 13.64 12.92
CA ASP A 134 38.86 14.96 13.00
C ASP A 134 37.81 15.03 14.13
N GLU A 135 37.01 13.96 14.31
CA GLU A 135 36.07 13.87 15.44
C GLU A 135 36.81 13.80 16.80
N ILE A 136 37.96 13.13 16.85
CA ILE A 136 38.80 13.08 18.06
C ILE A 136 39.37 14.47 18.38
N ARG A 137 39.90 15.17 17.37
CA ARG A 137 40.41 16.55 17.51
C ARG A 137 39.31 17.51 17.98
N MET A 138 38.12 17.39 17.40
CA MET A 138 36.96 18.20 17.76
C MET A 138 36.45 17.90 19.18
N GLY A 139 36.60 16.67 19.68
CA GLY A 139 36.29 16.31 21.06
C GLY A 139 37.34 16.76 22.09
N GLN A 140 38.61 16.90 21.68
CA GLN A 140 39.71 17.34 22.56
C GLN A 140 39.78 18.87 22.72
N ASN A 141 39.47 19.62 21.66
CA ASN A 141 39.45 21.08 21.71
C ASN A 141 38.01 21.55 22.00
N GLY A 142 37.59 21.42 23.26
CA GLY A 142 36.28 21.91 23.70
C GLY A 142 36.16 23.43 23.51
N GLY A 143 35.39 23.86 22.52
CA GLY A 143 35.12 25.29 22.30
C GLY A 143 34.33 25.59 21.03
N THR A 144 33.02 25.78 21.21
CA THR A 144 32.20 26.76 20.50
C THR A 144 31.94 26.57 18.98
N GLY A 145 30.76 26.02 18.68
CA GLY A 145 29.87 26.51 17.62
C GLY A 145 30.29 26.32 16.15
N MET A 146 29.60 25.42 15.44
CA MET A 146 28.85 25.83 14.25
C MET A 146 27.87 24.73 13.83
N SER A 147 26.59 25.11 13.76
CA SER A 147 25.61 24.50 12.87
C SER A 147 26.14 24.50 11.44
N SER A 148 26.66 23.36 10.96
CA SER A 148 26.79 23.13 9.52
C SER A 148 25.79 22.07 9.10
N THR A 149 24.64 22.58 8.67
CA THR A 149 23.67 21.93 7.81
C THR A 149 24.40 21.47 6.53
N GLY A 150 25.07 20.33 6.60
CA GLY A 150 25.87 19.77 5.52
C GLY A 150 25.26 18.47 5.02
N SER A 151 24.25 18.59 4.16
CA SER A 151 23.72 17.52 3.33
C SER A 151 24.85 16.74 2.67
N ARG A 152 25.17 15.55 3.19
CA ARG A 152 26.03 14.59 2.47
C ARG A 152 25.26 14.13 1.22
N PRO A 153 25.72 14.42 0.00
CA PRO A 153 25.10 13.87 -1.20
C PRO A 153 25.24 12.36 -1.13
N GLY A 154 24.13 11.65 -1.28
CA GLY A 154 24.11 10.20 -1.33
C GLY A 154 25.09 9.72 -2.40
N ASN A 155 26.11 8.97 -1.96
CA ASN A 155 27.04 8.28 -2.84
C ASN A 155 26.29 7.19 -3.62
N LYS A 156 25.64 7.59 -4.72
CA LYS A 156 25.20 6.69 -5.79
C LYS A 156 26.46 6.18 -6.48
N ARG A 157 27.04 5.12 -5.92
CA ARG A 157 27.96 4.26 -6.66
C ARG A 157 27.21 3.70 -7.87
N ARG A 158 27.45 4.31 -9.03
CA ARG A 158 27.22 3.71 -10.35
C ARG A 158 28.01 2.42 -10.37
N ARG A 159 27.31 1.29 -10.34
CA ARG A 159 27.85 0.04 -10.86
C ARG A 159 27.82 0.17 -12.38
N LYS A 160 29.01 0.15 -13.01
CA LYS A 160 29.15 -0.38 -14.36
C LYS A 160 28.95 -1.89 -14.29
#